data_AF-A0A3N5DS87-F1
#
_entry.id   AF-A0A3N5DS87-F1
#
_cell.length_a   1.000
_cell.length_b   1.000
_cell.length_c   1.000
_cell.angle_alpha   90.00
_cell.angle_beta   90.00
_cell.angle_gamma   90.00
#
_symmetry.space_group_name_H-M   'P 1'
#
loop_
_entity.id
_entity.type
_entity.pdbx_description
1 polymer ?
#
loop_
_entity_poly.entity_id
_entity_poly.type
_entity_poly.pdbx_seq_one_letter_code
_entity_poly.pdbx_strand_id
1 'polypeptide(L)'
;MKSSIPMLIVQSRCVPDLAGLVAAALLAFGGGSAAAQDVVIGAPVEEAEVAPPSLGLMGTIPIYWGEAAGLEEMLAGTARPHWARPVIARDFTLQPVDYLSGQALAGFDRLLLAQPRGLTAEENVALDAWVRGGGRLLLFADPMMTGESRFAIGDRRRPQDVALLSPILRHWGLELLFDPEQDGEMAMREFAGTNIPVALSGTFAVHGSDFARCALFAADMVARCTVGAGEALIVADAALLDLDGPHDGAPAALRRLLAEGLGISRDNGDGSATAGAKGARNRPRDPHSMAQVRRAESP
;
A
#
# COMPACT_ATOMS: atom_id res chain seq x y z
N MET A 1 -26.74 55.78 -17.40
CA MET A 1 -28.16 55.32 -17.41
C MET A 1 -28.29 54.08 -16.53
N LYS A 2 -29.48 53.80 -15.99
CA LYS A 2 -29.80 52.60 -15.16
C LYS A 2 -30.65 51.61 -15.96
N SER A 3 -30.34 50.32 -15.87
CA SER A 3 -31.18 49.16 -16.20
C SER A 3 -30.38 47.92 -15.72
N SER A 4 -30.74 47.05 -14.77
CA SER A 4 -32.03 46.65 -14.14
C SER A 4 -33.01 45.93 -15.06
N ILE A 5 -33.00 44.59 -15.01
CA ILE A 5 -34.12 43.64 -15.24
C ILE A 5 -33.67 42.26 -14.70
N PRO A 6 -34.57 41.38 -14.20
CA PRO A 6 -34.31 40.75 -12.91
C PRO A 6 -34.14 39.21 -12.86
N MET A 7 -33.64 38.80 -11.70
CA MET A 7 -33.74 37.48 -11.04
C MET A 7 -35.06 36.76 -11.28
N LEU A 8 -35.01 35.51 -11.78
CA LEU A 8 -36.16 34.61 -11.85
C LEU A 8 -36.21 33.71 -10.61
N ILE A 9 -37.27 33.83 -9.81
CA ILE A 9 -37.56 32.95 -8.68
C ILE A 9 -38.38 31.76 -9.21
N VAL A 10 -37.90 30.53 -9.02
CA VAL A 10 -38.69 29.31 -9.23
C VAL A 10 -39.11 28.75 -7.88
N GLN A 11 -40.40 28.41 -7.76
CA GLN A 11 -41.08 28.24 -6.49
C GLN A 11 -40.94 26.85 -5.89
N SER A 12 -40.83 26.80 -4.56
CA SER A 12 -41.06 25.59 -3.76
C SER A 12 -42.48 25.06 -3.96
N ARG A 13 -42.64 23.74 -4.02
CA ARG A 13 -43.93 23.06 -3.87
C ARG A 13 -43.93 22.21 -2.60
N CYS A 14 -44.79 22.58 -1.65
CA CYS A 14 -45.18 21.77 -0.50
C CYS A 14 -46.37 20.85 -0.85
N VAL A 15 -46.93 20.21 0.19
CA VAL A 15 -48.29 19.61 0.30
C VAL A 15 -48.37 18.11 -0.09
N PRO A 16 -49.03 17.23 0.70
CA PRO A 16 -49.47 17.32 2.11
C PRO A 16 -49.10 16.11 3.00
N ASP A 17 -49.30 16.27 4.31
CA ASP A 17 -49.59 15.18 5.25
C ASP A 17 -50.86 14.40 4.89
N LEU A 18 -50.94 13.13 5.31
CA LEU A 18 -52.21 12.47 5.58
C LEU A 18 -52.13 11.67 6.88
N ALA A 19 -52.95 12.06 7.86
CA ALA A 19 -53.08 11.39 9.15
C ALA A 19 -54.49 10.80 9.34
N GLY A 20 -54.57 9.69 10.08
CA GLY A 20 -55.82 9.00 10.44
C GLY A 20 -55.89 7.56 9.88
N LEU A 21 -56.51 6.57 10.55
CA LEU A 21 -57.23 6.63 11.83
C LEU A 21 -57.23 5.26 12.54
N VAL A 22 -57.11 5.31 13.87
CA VAL A 22 -57.61 4.40 14.92
C VAL A 22 -58.38 3.12 14.52
N ALA A 23 -57.97 1.97 15.05
CA ALA A 23 -58.86 0.98 15.68
C ALA A 23 -58.09 0.01 16.61
N ALA A 24 -58.44 -0.01 17.91
CA ALA A 24 -58.04 -1.06 18.84
C ALA A 24 -59.21 -2.02 19.06
N ALA A 25 -58.95 -3.33 19.07
CA ALA A 25 -59.91 -4.35 19.49
C ALA A 25 -59.20 -5.35 20.43
N LEU A 26 -59.92 -5.79 21.46
CA LEU A 26 -59.38 -6.44 22.66
C LEU A 26 -60.15 -7.74 22.94
N LEU A 27 -59.45 -8.71 23.55
CA LEU A 27 -60.00 -9.96 24.18
C LEU A 27 -60.46 -11.08 23.21
N ALA A 28 -60.47 -12.37 23.59
CA ALA A 28 -59.70 -13.18 24.55
C ALA A 28 -60.08 -14.68 24.39
N PHE A 29 -59.28 -15.59 24.96
CA PHE A 29 -59.48 -17.07 25.04
C PHE A 29 -59.47 -17.84 23.71
N GLY A 30 -58.92 -19.06 23.63
CA GLY A 30 -58.19 -19.85 24.62
C GLY A 30 -57.88 -21.26 24.09
N GLY A 31 -57.04 -22.03 24.78
CA GLY A 31 -56.74 -23.43 24.44
C GLY A 31 -55.25 -23.69 24.25
N GLY A 32 -54.63 -24.46 25.17
CA GLY A 32 -53.25 -24.89 25.04
C GLY A 32 -53.13 -26.26 24.38
N SER A 33 -52.09 -26.45 23.58
CA SER A 33 -51.46 -27.76 23.33
C SER A 33 -50.06 -27.57 22.74
N ALA A 34 -49.13 -28.40 23.23
CA ALA A 34 -47.78 -28.68 22.73
C ALA A 34 -47.14 -27.68 21.74
N ALA A 35 -46.20 -26.87 22.24
CA ALA A 35 -45.26 -26.16 21.40
C ALA A 35 -44.24 -27.14 20.78
N ALA A 36 -44.52 -27.62 19.57
CA ALA A 36 -43.47 -28.05 18.65
C ALA A 36 -42.86 -26.78 18.04
N GLN A 37 -41.76 -26.31 18.64
CA GLN A 37 -40.93 -25.30 17.99
C GLN A 37 -40.11 -26.00 16.91
N ASP A 38 -40.59 -25.94 15.66
CA ASP A 38 -39.75 -26.23 14.50
C ASP A 38 -38.62 -25.20 14.49
N VAL A 39 -37.47 -25.62 15.01
CA VAL A 39 -36.22 -24.88 14.88
C VAL A 39 -35.87 -24.91 13.40
N VAL A 40 -36.25 -23.84 12.70
CA VAL A 40 -35.68 -23.52 11.40
C VAL A 40 -34.20 -23.26 11.65
N ILE A 41 -33.41 -24.32 11.50
CA ILE A 41 -31.95 -24.22 11.39
C ILE A 41 -31.71 -23.30 10.20
N GLY A 42 -31.33 -22.05 10.48
CA GLY A 42 -30.97 -21.10 9.44
C GLY A 42 -29.91 -21.75 8.57
N ALA A 43 -30.16 -21.82 7.26
CA ALA A 43 -29.13 -22.24 6.33
C ALA A 43 -27.86 -21.41 6.59
N PRO A 44 -26.66 -22.00 6.58
CA PRO A 44 -25.45 -21.23 6.75
C PRO A 44 -25.44 -20.15 5.68
N VAL A 45 -25.37 -18.90 6.12
CA VAL A 45 -25.15 -17.78 5.21
C VAL A 45 -23.75 -18.00 4.68
N GLU A 46 -23.62 -18.42 3.42
CA GLU A 46 -22.33 -18.35 2.74
C GLU A 46 -21.88 -16.89 2.82
N GLU A 47 -20.81 -16.63 3.57
CA GLU A 47 -20.12 -15.34 3.50
C GLU A 47 -19.69 -15.18 2.06
N ALA A 48 -20.41 -14.32 1.32
CA ALA A 48 -20.15 -14.06 -0.08
C ALA A 48 -18.67 -13.65 -0.21
N GLU A 49 -17.87 -14.51 -0.84
CA GLU A 49 -16.42 -14.36 -0.89
C GLU A 49 -16.10 -13.05 -1.61
N VAL A 50 -15.77 -12.02 -0.83
CA VAL A 50 -15.52 -10.68 -1.35
C VAL A 50 -14.27 -10.76 -2.22
N ALA A 51 -14.48 -10.71 -3.53
CA ALA A 51 -13.42 -10.82 -4.52
C ALA A 51 -12.31 -9.78 -4.25
N PRO A 52 -11.02 -10.17 -4.35
CA PRO A 52 -9.91 -9.25 -4.14
C PRO A 52 -10.00 -8.05 -5.09
N PRO A 53 -9.84 -6.80 -4.61
CA PRO A 53 -9.96 -5.61 -5.44
C PRO A 53 -8.96 -5.61 -6.60
N SER A 54 -9.36 -5.02 -7.73
CA SER A 54 -8.48 -4.84 -8.87
C SER A 54 -7.30 -3.92 -8.55
N LEU A 55 -6.11 -4.32 -9.00
CA LEU A 55 -4.88 -3.54 -8.93
C LEU A 55 -4.31 -3.38 -10.33
N GLY A 56 -4.27 -2.13 -10.81
CA GLY A 56 -3.53 -1.79 -12.02
C GLY A 56 -2.03 -1.96 -11.77
N LEU A 57 -1.31 -2.57 -12.71
CA LEU A 57 0.13 -2.76 -12.64
C LEU A 57 0.79 -2.25 -13.93
N MET A 58 1.67 -1.27 -13.80
CA MET A 58 2.57 -0.81 -14.86
C MET A 58 4.00 -0.83 -14.34
N GLY A 59 4.96 -1.20 -15.16
CA GLY A 59 6.36 -1.25 -14.75
C GLY A 59 7.28 -1.76 -15.85
N THR A 60 8.57 -1.55 -15.66
CA THR A 60 9.59 -2.20 -16.50
C THR A 60 10.14 -3.47 -15.85
N ILE A 61 9.98 -3.62 -14.53
CA ILE A 61 10.19 -4.89 -13.82
C ILE A 61 9.04 -5.84 -14.23
N PRO A 62 9.33 -7.04 -14.77
CA PRO A 62 8.32 -7.86 -15.44
C PRO A 62 7.51 -8.72 -14.43
N ILE A 63 6.91 -8.08 -13.43
CA ILE A 63 6.16 -8.74 -12.36
C ILE A 63 5.02 -9.60 -12.91
N TYR A 64 4.28 -9.10 -13.92
CA TYR A 64 3.13 -9.83 -14.45
C TYR A 64 3.53 -11.03 -15.31
N TRP A 65 4.38 -10.85 -16.33
CA TRP A 65 4.68 -11.89 -17.32
C TRP A 65 5.95 -12.71 -17.03
N GLY A 66 6.78 -12.30 -16.06
CA GLY A 66 8.13 -12.81 -15.90
C GLY A 66 9.08 -12.33 -17.01
N GLU A 67 10.38 -12.60 -16.88
CA GLU A 67 11.27 -12.46 -18.04
C GLU A 67 10.90 -13.52 -19.07
N ALA A 68 10.11 -13.14 -20.08
CA ALA A 68 9.81 -13.96 -21.26
C ALA A 68 10.57 -13.44 -22.50
N ALA A 69 11.19 -14.33 -23.27
CA ALA A 69 12.14 -14.02 -24.34
C ALA A 69 11.44 -13.72 -25.67
N GLY A 70 10.14 -13.97 -25.71
CA GLY A 70 9.27 -13.82 -26.87
C GLY A 70 7.87 -14.32 -26.53
N LEU A 71 6.96 -14.14 -27.48
CA LEU A 71 5.58 -14.58 -27.34
C LEU A 71 5.48 -16.11 -27.23
N GLU A 72 6.42 -16.88 -27.81
CA GLU A 72 6.46 -18.33 -27.67
C GLU A 72 6.67 -18.77 -26.21
N GLU A 73 7.60 -18.15 -25.47
CA GLU A 73 7.86 -18.50 -24.06
C GLU A 73 6.68 -18.14 -23.15
N MET A 74 5.96 -17.05 -23.48
CA MET A 74 4.72 -16.65 -22.80
C MET A 74 3.57 -17.65 -23.07
N LEU A 75 3.36 -18.03 -24.33
CA LEU A 75 2.29 -18.96 -24.73
C LEU A 75 2.55 -20.40 -24.25
N ALA A 76 3.82 -20.80 -24.17
CA ALA A 76 4.23 -22.09 -23.60
C ALA A 76 4.13 -22.12 -22.06
N GLY A 77 3.97 -20.96 -21.40
CA GLY A 77 3.93 -20.85 -19.94
C GLY A 77 5.27 -21.20 -19.27
N THR A 78 6.38 -21.16 -20.01
CA THR A 78 7.70 -21.58 -19.52
C THR A 78 8.53 -20.47 -18.90
N ALA A 79 8.12 -19.20 -19.05
CA ALA A 79 8.79 -18.06 -18.43
C ALA A 79 8.72 -18.15 -16.90
N ARG A 80 9.84 -17.92 -16.22
CA ARG A 80 9.91 -17.94 -14.74
C ARG A 80 9.04 -16.80 -14.19
N PRO A 81 7.97 -17.08 -13.41
CA PRO A 81 7.12 -16.03 -12.87
C PRO A 81 7.88 -15.25 -11.79
N HIS A 82 7.68 -13.93 -11.77
CA HIS A 82 8.27 -13.06 -10.76
C HIS A 82 7.76 -13.43 -9.37
N TRP A 83 8.66 -13.58 -8.38
CA TRP A 83 8.29 -14.01 -7.02
C TRP A 83 7.31 -13.04 -6.34
N ALA A 84 7.36 -11.75 -6.69
CA ALA A 84 6.42 -10.73 -6.19
C ALA A 84 4.97 -10.98 -6.64
N ARG A 85 4.73 -11.59 -7.80
CA ARG A 85 3.37 -11.82 -8.34
C ARG A 85 2.48 -12.62 -7.38
N PRO A 86 2.87 -13.81 -6.88
CA PRO A 86 2.08 -14.55 -5.88
C PRO A 86 2.07 -13.92 -4.48
N VAL A 87 2.87 -12.89 -4.21
CA VAL A 87 2.75 -12.09 -2.97
C VAL A 87 1.62 -11.06 -3.12
N ILE A 88 1.63 -10.29 -4.21
CA ILE A 88 0.60 -9.26 -4.49
C ILE A 88 -0.77 -9.93 -4.73
N ALA A 89 -0.80 -11.06 -5.43
CA ALA A 89 -2.03 -11.78 -5.78
C ALA A 89 -2.79 -12.42 -4.60
N ARG A 90 -2.28 -12.30 -3.37
CA ARG A 90 -3.00 -12.71 -2.14
C ARG A 90 -4.14 -11.76 -1.81
N ASP A 91 -3.92 -10.47 -2.05
CA ASP A 91 -4.79 -9.39 -1.59
C ASP A 91 -5.42 -8.60 -2.75
N PHE A 92 -4.94 -8.79 -3.99
CA PHE A 92 -5.37 -8.05 -5.18
C PHE A 92 -5.55 -8.92 -6.41
N THR A 93 -6.50 -8.52 -7.28
CA THR A 93 -6.61 -9.03 -8.65
C THR A 93 -5.73 -8.16 -9.57
N LEU A 94 -4.51 -8.61 -9.87
CA LEU A 94 -3.58 -7.85 -10.73
C LEU A 94 -4.09 -7.77 -12.18
N GLN A 95 -4.04 -6.58 -12.77
CA GLN A 95 -4.33 -6.33 -14.18
C GLN A 95 -3.23 -5.44 -14.79
N PRO A 96 -2.65 -5.81 -15.96
CA PRO A 96 -1.60 -5.02 -16.58
C PRO A 96 -2.15 -3.72 -17.19
N VAL A 97 -1.37 -2.64 -17.12
CA VAL A 97 -1.69 -1.33 -17.69
C VAL A 97 -0.50 -0.81 -18.49
N ASP A 98 -0.67 -0.61 -19.80
CA ASP A 98 0.43 -0.21 -20.71
C ASP A 98 0.53 1.31 -20.95
N TYR A 99 -0.57 2.05 -20.70
CA TYR A 99 -0.69 3.50 -20.90
C TYR A 99 -1.55 4.14 -19.81
N LEU A 100 -1.08 5.25 -19.23
CA LEU A 100 -1.83 5.98 -18.19
C LEU A 100 -2.74 7.04 -18.85
N SER A 101 -3.96 6.67 -19.21
CA SER A 101 -5.02 7.62 -19.60
C SER A 101 -6.16 7.62 -18.60
N GLY A 102 -6.99 8.67 -18.62
CA GLY A 102 -8.19 8.74 -17.78
C GLY A 102 -9.14 7.56 -18.00
N GLN A 103 -9.27 7.08 -19.25
CA GLN A 103 -10.07 5.90 -19.58
C GLN A 103 -9.45 4.59 -19.07
N ALA A 104 -8.12 4.45 -19.14
CA ALA A 104 -7.43 3.26 -18.63
C ALA A 104 -7.48 3.19 -17.10
N LEU A 105 -7.39 4.33 -16.42
CA LEU A 105 -7.37 4.41 -14.96
C LEU A 105 -8.77 4.43 -14.32
N ALA A 106 -9.84 4.72 -15.08
CA ALA A 106 -11.22 4.78 -14.57
C ALA A 106 -11.75 3.46 -13.96
N GLY A 107 -11.15 2.32 -14.30
CA GLY A 107 -11.49 1.01 -13.73
C GLY A 107 -10.73 0.64 -12.45
N PHE A 108 -9.85 1.51 -11.95
CA PHE A 108 -8.93 1.20 -10.85
C PHE A 108 -9.01 2.22 -9.72
N ASP A 109 -9.19 1.75 -8.49
CA ASP A 109 -8.97 2.56 -7.29
C ASP A 109 -7.52 2.47 -6.77
N ARG A 110 -6.73 1.52 -7.30
CA ARG A 110 -5.38 1.14 -6.85
C ARG A 110 -4.44 0.96 -8.04
N LEU A 111 -3.24 1.52 -7.94
CA LEU A 111 -2.19 1.43 -8.97
C LEU A 111 -0.84 1.12 -8.34
N LEU A 112 -0.15 0.11 -8.88
CA LEU A 112 1.24 -0.21 -8.58
C LEU A 112 2.10 0.16 -9.80
N LEU A 113 3.03 1.09 -9.59
CA LEU A 113 4.06 1.46 -10.56
C LEU A 113 5.41 0.87 -10.11
N ALA A 114 5.92 -0.12 -10.83
CA ALA A 114 7.16 -0.83 -10.50
C ALA A 114 8.29 -0.46 -11.48
N GLN A 115 9.09 0.54 -11.13
CA GLN A 115 10.11 1.14 -12.01
C GLN A 115 9.54 1.45 -13.40
N PRO A 116 8.51 2.32 -13.51
CA PRO A 116 7.89 2.62 -14.79
C PRO A 116 8.88 3.37 -15.71
N ARG A 117 8.69 3.19 -17.02
CA ARG A 117 9.34 4.03 -18.02
C ARG A 117 9.02 5.51 -17.80
N GLY A 118 9.82 6.39 -18.39
CA GLY A 118 9.46 7.81 -18.54
C GLY A 118 8.01 7.97 -19.06
N LEU A 119 7.23 8.76 -18.32
CA LEU A 119 5.83 9.05 -18.62
C LEU A 119 5.72 10.22 -19.61
N THR A 120 4.80 10.13 -20.57
CA THR A 120 4.49 11.26 -21.46
C THR A 120 3.79 12.40 -20.71
N ALA A 121 3.72 13.60 -21.31
CA ALA A 121 3.02 14.73 -20.69
C ALA A 121 1.55 14.43 -20.39
N GLU A 122 0.85 13.69 -21.26
CA GLU A 122 -0.53 13.23 -21.04
C GLU A 122 -0.61 12.28 -19.84
N GLU A 123 0.30 11.31 -19.76
CA GLU A 123 0.33 10.33 -18.67
C GLU A 123 0.63 10.94 -17.30
N ASN A 124 1.52 11.94 -17.24
CA ASN A 124 1.76 12.69 -16.00
C ASN A 124 0.47 13.41 -15.53
N VAL A 125 -0.27 14.04 -16.45
CA VAL A 125 -1.53 14.74 -16.14
C VAL A 125 -2.64 13.75 -15.76
N ALA A 126 -2.76 12.62 -16.45
CA ALA A 126 -3.74 11.59 -16.15
C ALA A 126 -3.48 10.95 -14.78
N LEU A 127 -2.21 10.67 -14.45
CA LEU A 127 -1.82 10.14 -13.14
C LEU A 127 -2.10 11.15 -12.02
N ASP A 128 -1.71 12.42 -12.17
CA ASP A 128 -2.02 13.47 -11.18
C ASP A 128 -3.54 13.59 -10.94
N ALA A 129 -4.32 13.71 -12.02
CA ALA A 129 -5.77 13.84 -11.93
C ALA A 129 -6.43 12.62 -11.25
N TRP A 130 -5.94 11.41 -11.51
CA TRP A 130 -6.43 10.18 -10.90
C TRP A 130 -6.09 10.07 -9.41
N VAL A 131 -4.83 10.34 -9.00
CA VAL A 131 -4.48 10.35 -7.57
C VAL A 131 -5.26 11.45 -6.86
N ARG A 132 -5.32 12.67 -7.42
CA ARG A 132 -6.13 13.78 -6.86
C ARG A 132 -7.60 13.45 -6.72
N GLY A 133 -8.14 12.59 -7.59
CA GLY A 133 -9.52 12.10 -7.55
C GLY A 133 -9.82 11.07 -6.46
N GLY A 134 -8.80 10.55 -5.76
CA GLY A 134 -8.96 9.53 -4.71
C GLY A 134 -8.20 8.22 -4.96
N GLY A 135 -7.49 8.09 -6.09
CA GLY A 135 -6.67 6.92 -6.37
C GLY A 135 -5.55 6.73 -5.34
N ARG A 136 -5.20 5.47 -5.06
CA ARG A 136 -4.03 5.13 -4.23
C ARG A 136 -2.90 4.54 -5.06
N LEU A 137 -1.75 5.20 -5.04
CA LEU A 137 -0.54 4.82 -5.76
C LEU A 137 0.48 4.20 -4.81
N LEU A 138 1.03 3.05 -5.20
CA LEU A 138 2.34 2.57 -4.72
C LEU A 138 3.33 2.68 -5.89
N LEU A 139 4.41 3.44 -5.71
CA LEU A 139 5.42 3.68 -6.74
C LEU A 139 6.81 3.29 -6.23
N PHE A 140 7.49 2.41 -6.96
CA PHE A 140 8.91 2.14 -6.82
C PHE A 140 9.67 2.90 -7.92
N ALA A 141 10.61 3.76 -7.51
CA ALA A 141 11.35 4.68 -8.36
C ALA A 141 12.83 4.68 -7.96
N ASP A 142 13.57 3.76 -8.56
CA ASP A 142 14.98 3.50 -8.30
C ASP A 142 15.89 4.42 -9.14
N PRO A 143 16.80 5.21 -8.54
CA PRO A 143 17.74 6.03 -9.29
C PRO A 143 18.93 5.26 -9.87
N MET A 144 19.20 4.02 -9.43
CA MET A 144 20.36 3.23 -9.82
C MET A 144 20.07 1.73 -9.67
N MET A 145 19.14 1.22 -10.47
CA MET A 145 18.65 -0.16 -10.35
C MET A 145 19.74 -1.16 -10.75
N THR A 146 20.17 -2.00 -9.81
CA THR A 146 21.31 -2.93 -9.97
C THR A 146 20.95 -4.30 -10.55
N GLY A 147 19.66 -4.60 -10.72
CA GLY A 147 19.19 -5.95 -11.04
C GLY A 147 19.79 -6.53 -12.32
N GLU A 148 20.26 -7.77 -12.25
CA GLU A 148 20.72 -8.49 -13.42
C GLU A 148 19.53 -8.85 -14.32
N SER A 149 19.71 -8.67 -15.63
CA SER A 149 18.73 -9.09 -16.64
C SER A 149 19.48 -9.78 -17.76
N ARG A 150 18.90 -10.86 -18.27
CA ARG A 150 19.44 -11.62 -19.42
C ARG A 150 19.41 -10.83 -20.73
N PHE A 151 18.77 -9.66 -20.74
CA PHE A 151 18.69 -8.79 -21.91
C PHE A 151 19.82 -7.75 -21.91
N ALA A 152 20.40 -7.53 -23.09
CA ALA A 152 21.47 -6.56 -23.29
C ALA A 152 21.01 -5.11 -23.02
N ILE A 153 21.95 -4.24 -22.64
CA ILE A 153 21.70 -2.81 -22.44
C ILE A 153 21.07 -2.22 -23.72
N GLY A 154 19.92 -1.56 -23.55
CA GLY A 154 19.12 -0.99 -24.64
C GLY A 154 17.99 -1.87 -25.19
N ASP A 155 17.86 -3.14 -24.75
CA ASP A 155 16.66 -3.94 -25.03
C ASP A 155 15.46 -3.40 -24.25
N ARG A 156 14.32 -3.23 -24.91
CA ARG A 156 13.08 -2.70 -24.31
C ARG A 156 12.46 -3.58 -23.22
N ARG A 157 12.92 -4.82 -23.08
CA ARG A 157 12.45 -5.80 -22.07
C ARG A 157 13.32 -5.84 -20.83
N ARG A 158 14.52 -5.23 -20.87
CA ARG A 158 15.34 -4.97 -19.68
C ARG A 158 14.59 -3.93 -18.82
N PRO A 159 14.51 -4.10 -17.49
CA PRO A 159 13.98 -3.05 -16.63
C PRO A 159 14.85 -1.79 -16.73
N GLN A 160 14.29 -0.60 -16.48
CA GLN A 160 15.06 0.65 -16.63
C GLN A 160 16.02 0.86 -15.47
N ASP A 161 17.30 1.04 -15.80
CA ASP A 161 18.38 1.22 -14.83
C ASP A 161 18.22 2.52 -13.99
N VAL A 162 17.39 3.49 -14.43
CA VAL A 162 17.11 4.77 -13.72
C VAL A 162 15.65 5.22 -13.90
N ALA A 163 14.98 5.66 -12.82
CA ALA A 163 13.61 6.16 -12.82
C ALA A 163 13.47 7.58 -13.41
N LEU A 164 12.73 7.73 -14.51
CA LEU A 164 12.54 9.00 -15.23
C LEU A 164 11.23 9.73 -14.86
N LEU A 165 11.02 9.97 -13.57
CA LEU A 165 9.74 10.48 -13.00
C LEU A 165 9.79 11.92 -12.45
N SER A 166 10.88 12.65 -12.70
CA SER A 166 11.05 14.03 -12.20
C SER A 166 9.88 14.99 -12.50
N PRO A 167 9.13 14.92 -13.63
CA PRO A 167 8.00 15.80 -13.86
C PRO A 167 6.89 15.66 -12.82
N ILE A 168 6.38 14.45 -12.58
CA ILE A 168 5.31 14.22 -11.59
C ILE A 168 5.80 14.39 -10.15
N LEU A 169 7.01 13.93 -9.83
CA LEU A 169 7.58 14.09 -8.49
C LEU A 169 7.69 15.58 -8.11
N ARG A 170 8.27 16.42 -8.99
CA ARG A 170 8.36 17.87 -8.73
C ARG A 170 6.99 18.54 -8.66
N HIS A 171 6.00 18.06 -9.41
CA HIS A 171 4.62 18.55 -9.31
C HIS A 171 4.06 18.31 -7.89
N TRP A 172 4.31 17.12 -7.33
CA TRP A 172 3.96 16.80 -5.94
C TRP A 172 4.92 17.37 -4.88
N GLY A 173 5.89 18.21 -5.27
CA GLY A 173 6.82 18.85 -4.35
C GLY A 173 7.95 17.95 -3.86
N LEU A 174 8.27 16.88 -4.61
CA LEU A 174 9.37 15.96 -4.35
C LEU A 174 10.50 16.10 -5.37
N GLU A 175 11.72 15.83 -4.92
CA GLU A 175 12.88 15.58 -5.76
C GLU A 175 13.52 14.25 -5.35
N LEU A 176 13.80 13.37 -6.31
CA LEU A 176 14.55 12.14 -6.11
C LEU A 176 16.04 12.45 -6.25
N LEU A 177 16.79 12.16 -5.19
CA LEU A 177 18.23 12.36 -5.10
C LEU A 177 18.94 11.00 -5.03
N PHE A 178 20.18 10.97 -5.52
CA PHE A 178 21.05 9.80 -5.47
C PHE A 178 22.44 10.21 -5.00
N ASP A 179 23.00 9.45 -4.06
CA ASP A 179 24.38 9.59 -3.60
C ASP A 179 25.27 8.59 -4.35
N PRO A 180 26.21 9.05 -5.21
CA PRO A 180 27.12 8.20 -5.96
C PRO A 180 28.30 7.67 -5.12
N GLU A 181 28.47 8.08 -3.86
CA GLU A 181 29.52 7.56 -2.97
C GLU A 181 29.12 6.28 -2.22
N GLN A 182 27.89 5.78 -2.43
CA GLN A 182 27.42 4.51 -1.88
C GLN A 182 28.23 3.32 -2.42
N ASP A 183 28.57 2.38 -1.54
CA ASP A 183 29.37 1.17 -1.86
C ASP A 183 28.58 0.09 -2.62
N GLY A 184 27.26 0.15 -2.60
CA GLY A 184 26.37 -0.83 -3.23
C GLY A 184 26.08 -2.06 -2.38
N GLU A 185 26.48 -2.09 -1.11
CA GLU A 185 26.11 -3.19 -0.21
C GLU A 185 24.60 -3.19 0.10
N MET A 186 24.03 -4.40 0.23
CA MET A 186 22.64 -4.57 0.65
C MET A 186 22.45 -4.04 2.06
N ALA A 187 21.64 -2.99 2.20
CA ALA A 187 21.31 -2.40 3.48
C ALA A 187 19.85 -2.70 3.87
N MET A 188 19.55 -2.53 5.16
CA MET A 188 18.18 -2.57 5.67
C MET A 188 17.70 -1.15 6.02
N ARG A 189 16.45 -0.84 5.71
CA ARG A 189 15.76 0.38 6.12
C ARG A 189 14.46 0.02 6.83
N GLU A 190 14.29 0.49 8.06
CA GLU A 190 13.06 0.27 8.82
C GLU A 190 11.95 1.17 8.27
N PHE A 191 10.81 0.57 7.91
CA PHE A 191 9.60 1.26 7.56
C PHE A 191 8.39 0.56 8.16
N ALA A 192 7.68 1.28 9.04
CA ALA A 192 6.42 0.85 9.63
C ALA A 192 6.52 -0.55 10.29
N GLY A 193 7.55 -0.79 11.09
CA GLY A 193 7.78 -2.04 11.82
C GLY A 193 8.38 -3.18 10.98
N THR A 194 8.72 -2.95 9.72
CA THR A 194 9.32 -3.95 8.83
C THR A 194 10.62 -3.42 8.22
N ASN A 195 11.66 -4.26 8.17
CA ASN A 195 12.89 -3.91 7.44
C ASN A 195 12.71 -4.17 5.94
N ILE A 196 12.98 -3.15 5.14
CA ILE A 196 13.05 -3.21 3.67
C ILE A 196 14.53 -3.46 3.29
N PRO A 197 14.86 -4.54 2.56
CA PRO A 197 16.16 -4.71 1.93
C PRO A 197 16.31 -3.77 0.71
N VAL A 198 17.45 -3.07 0.62
CA VAL A 198 17.70 -2.00 -0.38
C VAL A 198 19.15 -2.04 -0.85
N ALA A 199 19.42 -1.60 -2.09
CA ALA A 199 20.78 -1.40 -2.61
C ALA A 199 20.82 -0.15 -3.51
N LEU A 200 21.88 0.68 -3.40
CA LEU A 200 22.02 1.95 -4.12
C LEU A 200 20.77 2.86 -4.09
N SER A 201 20.00 2.78 -3.00
CA SER A 201 18.75 3.51 -2.84
C SER A 201 18.94 5.02 -2.96
N GLY A 202 17.94 5.69 -3.53
CA GLY A 202 17.82 7.14 -3.48
C GLY A 202 17.24 7.65 -2.16
N THR A 203 17.15 8.98 -2.07
CA THR A 203 16.45 9.71 -1.02
C THR A 203 15.56 10.78 -1.63
N PHE A 204 14.54 11.23 -0.90
CA PHE A 204 13.67 12.32 -1.32
C PHE A 204 14.00 13.63 -0.61
N ALA A 205 13.99 14.74 -1.34
CA ALA A 205 13.86 16.07 -0.77
C ALA A 205 12.43 16.59 -0.97
N VAL A 206 11.89 17.30 0.03
CA VAL A 206 10.57 17.95 -0.03
C VAL A 206 10.75 19.45 -0.26
N HIS A 207 10.25 19.92 -1.41
CA HIS A 207 10.25 21.33 -1.81
C HIS A 207 8.88 22.01 -1.61
N GLY A 208 7.83 21.21 -1.37
CA GLY A 208 6.45 21.67 -1.19
C GLY A 208 5.64 21.80 -2.48
N SER A 209 4.32 21.80 -2.35
CA SER A 209 3.36 21.88 -3.46
C SER A 209 2.01 22.42 -2.95
N ASP A 210 1.25 23.10 -3.81
CA ASP A 210 -0.06 23.67 -3.46
C ASP A 210 -1.17 22.61 -3.30
N PHE A 211 -0.95 21.39 -3.80
CA PHE A 211 -1.96 20.32 -3.90
C PHE A 211 -1.47 18.96 -3.39
N ALA A 212 -0.19 18.86 -3.02
CA ALA A 212 0.40 17.67 -2.40
C ALA A 212 1.09 18.03 -1.07
N ARG A 213 0.95 17.16 -0.06
CA ARG A 213 1.68 17.24 1.21
C ARG A 213 2.38 15.91 1.45
N CYS A 214 3.71 15.93 1.42
CA CYS A 214 4.53 14.73 1.59
C CYS A 214 5.25 14.72 2.94
N ALA A 215 5.35 13.54 3.54
CA ALA A 215 6.16 13.25 4.71
C ALA A 215 7.16 12.13 4.37
N LEU A 216 8.37 12.22 4.93
CA LEU A 216 9.47 11.31 4.64
C LEU A 216 9.70 10.32 5.78
N PHE A 217 10.13 9.11 5.42
CA PHE A 217 10.34 7.96 6.30
C PHE A 217 11.53 7.12 5.81
N ALA A 218 11.98 6.18 6.66
CA ALA A 218 12.99 5.19 6.30
C ALA A 218 14.33 5.79 5.81
N ALA A 219 14.85 6.79 6.54
CA ALA A 219 15.99 7.62 6.14
C ALA A 219 15.76 8.30 4.77
N ASP A 220 14.63 9.00 4.66
CA ASP A 220 14.17 9.78 3.50
C ASP A 220 13.96 8.99 2.18
N MET A 221 14.13 7.67 2.21
CA MET A 221 13.88 6.78 1.07
C MET A 221 12.39 6.59 0.75
N VAL A 222 11.49 6.74 1.73
CA VAL A 222 10.04 6.53 1.53
C VAL A 222 9.29 7.84 1.74
N ALA A 223 8.62 8.33 0.70
CA ALA A 223 7.72 9.47 0.76
C ALA A 223 6.26 9.02 0.79
N ARG A 224 5.48 9.51 1.75
CA ARG A 224 4.02 9.39 1.78
C ARG A 224 3.39 10.74 1.49
N CYS A 225 2.69 10.86 0.37
CA CYS A 225 2.06 12.09 -0.07
C CYS A 225 0.53 11.96 -0.05
N THR A 226 -0.15 12.88 0.63
CA THR A 226 -1.58 13.14 0.37
C THR A 226 -1.66 14.10 -0.80
N VAL A 227 -2.34 13.72 -1.88
CA VAL A 227 -2.44 14.49 -3.12
C VAL A 227 -3.91 14.62 -3.48
N GLY A 228 -4.48 15.83 -3.37
CA GLY A 228 -5.93 16.03 -3.46
C GLY A 228 -6.70 15.16 -2.46
N ALA A 229 -7.57 14.27 -2.96
CA ALA A 229 -8.33 13.30 -2.17
C ALA A 229 -7.67 11.91 -2.05
N GLY A 230 -6.58 11.64 -2.79
CA GLY A 230 -5.89 10.36 -2.79
C GLY A 230 -4.52 10.39 -2.13
N GLU A 231 -3.80 9.28 -2.26
CA GLU A 231 -2.54 9.03 -1.57
C GLU A 231 -1.51 8.38 -2.51
N ALA A 232 -0.26 8.78 -2.40
CA ALA A 232 0.87 8.13 -3.05
C ALA A 232 1.90 7.71 -2.00
N LEU A 233 2.24 6.43 -1.94
CA LEU A 233 3.41 5.91 -1.25
C LEU A 233 4.50 5.65 -2.29
N ILE A 234 5.64 6.32 -2.12
CA ILE A 234 6.71 6.35 -3.11
C ILE A 234 7.99 5.87 -2.43
N VAL A 235 8.68 4.91 -3.05
CA VAL A 235 9.91 4.28 -2.56
C VAL A 235 11.03 4.63 -3.54
N ALA A 236 12.13 5.22 -3.04
CA ALA A 236 13.29 5.64 -3.82
C ALA A 236 14.25 4.49 -4.19
N ASP A 237 13.72 3.28 -4.33
CA ASP A 237 14.46 2.03 -4.57
C ASP A 237 13.53 1.03 -5.25
N ALA A 238 14.08 0.10 -6.03
CA ALA A 238 13.37 -1.05 -6.57
C ALA A 238 14.17 -2.37 -6.45
N ALA A 239 15.34 -2.38 -5.81
CA ALA A 239 16.11 -3.61 -5.51
C ALA A 239 15.28 -4.63 -4.72
N LEU A 240 14.35 -4.16 -3.87
CA LEU A 240 13.34 -5.01 -3.22
C LEU A 240 12.63 -5.95 -4.22
N LEU A 241 12.37 -5.48 -5.44
CA LEU A 241 11.61 -6.11 -6.52
C LEU A 241 12.49 -6.79 -7.57
N ASP A 242 13.78 -7.05 -7.29
CA ASP A 242 14.70 -7.67 -8.25
C ASP A 242 14.30 -9.11 -8.64
N LEU A 243 14.71 -9.50 -9.84
CA LEU A 243 14.40 -10.76 -10.52
C LEU A 243 15.07 -11.97 -9.87
N ASP A 244 16.32 -11.81 -9.44
CA ASP A 244 17.09 -12.85 -8.74
C ASP A 244 16.74 -12.95 -7.25
N GLY A 245 15.73 -12.20 -6.81
CA GLY A 245 15.12 -12.30 -5.50
C GLY A 245 14.18 -13.51 -5.30
N PRO A 246 13.48 -13.55 -4.15
CA PRO A 246 13.46 -12.51 -3.13
C PRO A 246 14.74 -12.50 -2.27
N HIS A 247 15.28 -11.31 -2.01
CA HIS A 247 16.23 -11.11 -0.91
C HIS A 247 15.57 -11.43 0.44
N ASP A 248 16.38 -11.71 1.46
CA ASP A 248 15.88 -11.97 2.82
C ASP A 248 15.00 -10.82 3.32
N GLY A 249 13.78 -11.15 3.78
CA GLY A 249 12.79 -10.19 4.23
C GLY A 249 11.94 -9.54 3.12
N ALA A 250 12.33 -9.62 1.84
CA ALA A 250 11.61 -8.95 0.75
C ALA A 250 10.10 -9.28 0.66
N PRO A 251 9.62 -10.53 0.87
CA PRO A 251 8.19 -10.83 0.85
C PRO A 251 7.41 -10.29 2.07
N ALA A 252 8.09 -9.91 3.16
CA ALA A 252 7.48 -9.21 4.29
C ALA A 252 7.45 -7.70 4.05
N ALA A 253 8.54 -7.13 3.54
CA ALA A 253 8.64 -5.73 3.14
C ALA A 253 7.61 -5.36 2.07
N LEU A 254 7.48 -6.17 1.00
CA LEU A 254 6.50 -5.94 -0.06
C LEU A 254 5.06 -5.97 0.46
N ARG A 255 4.71 -6.94 1.33
CA ARG A 255 3.39 -6.96 1.98
C ARG A 255 3.13 -5.71 2.81
N ARG A 256 4.14 -5.20 3.54
CA ARG A 256 3.97 -3.96 4.31
C ARG A 256 3.78 -2.74 3.41
N LEU A 257 4.53 -2.62 2.33
CA LEU A 257 4.38 -1.53 1.36
C LEU A 257 3.03 -1.56 0.64
N LEU A 258 2.52 -2.75 0.27
CA LEU A 258 1.17 -2.93 -0.26
C LEU A 258 0.10 -2.48 0.75
N ALA A 259 0.22 -2.90 2.01
CA ALA A 259 -0.72 -2.52 3.06
C ALA A 259 -0.74 -1.01 3.31
N GLU A 260 0.43 -0.38 3.44
CA GLU A 260 0.58 1.07 3.71
C GLU A 260 0.21 1.95 2.49
N GLY A 261 0.53 1.52 1.26
CA GLY A 261 0.29 2.31 0.06
C GLY A 261 -1.11 2.12 -0.52
N LEU A 262 -1.59 0.87 -0.58
CA LEU A 262 -2.84 0.52 -1.26
C LEU A 262 -4.00 0.22 -0.30
N GLY A 263 -3.74 0.12 1.01
CA GLY A 263 -4.78 0.02 2.03
C GLY A 263 -5.53 -1.32 2.01
N ILE A 264 -4.81 -2.41 2.27
CA ILE A 264 -5.40 -3.71 2.64
C ILE A 264 -4.60 -4.28 3.82
N SER A 265 -5.30 -4.63 4.89
CA SER A 265 -4.79 -5.56 5.91
C SER A 265 -5.83 -6.64 6.13
N ARG A 266 -5.63 -7.81 5.53
CA ARG A 266 -6.24 -9.04 6.03
C ARG A 266 -5.40 -9.47 7.23
N ASP A 267 -5.73 -8.91 8.39
CA ASP A 267 -5.21 -9.36 9.69
C ASP A 267 -5.77 -10.76 9.97
N ASN A 268 -5.23 -11.77 9.26
CA ASN A 268 -5.31 -13.15 9.70
C ASN A 268 -4.48 -13.24 10.99
N GLY A 269 -5.15 -13.04 12.12
CA GLY A 269 -4.51 -12.87 13.42
C GLY A 269 -3.60 -14.02 13.81
N ASP A 270 -2.31 -13.90 13.51
CA ASP A 270 -1.25 -14.55 14.25
C ASP A 270 -1.00 -13.75 15.53
N GLY A 271 -1.26 -14.38 16.67
CA GLY A 271 -1.20 -13.73 17.98
C GLY A 271 0.23 -13.34 18.37
N SER A 272 0.72 -12.20 17.89
CA SER A 272 1.87 -11.53 18.48
C SER A 272 1.47 -10.99 19.85
N ALA A 273 1.73 -11.81 20.88
CA ALA A 273 1.36 -11.51 22.24
C ALA A 273 1.98 -10.18 22.69
N THR A 274 1.14 -9.26 23.16
CA THR A 274 1.57 -8.10 23.93
C THR A 274 2.10 -8.56 25.29
N ALA A 275 3.34 -9.03 25.29
CA ALA A 275 4.10 -9.39 26.48
C ALA A 275 4.38 -8.12 27.29
N GLY A 276 3.42 -7.75 28.13
CA GLY A 276 3.52 -6.59 29.01
C GLY A 276 4.69 -6.74 29.98
N ALA A 277 5.80 -6.06 29.70
CA ALA A 277 6.99 -6.00 30.54
C ALA A 277 6.72 -5.20 31.83
N LYS A 278 5.98 -5.81 32.76
CA LYS A 278 5.52 -5.18 34.00
C LYS A 278 6.58 -5.21 35.10
N GLY A 279 7.53 -4.27 35.02
CA GLY A 279 8.20 -3.69 36.18
C GLY A 279 9.06 -4.61 37.06
N ALA A 280 10.29 -4.90 36.63
CA ALA A 280 11.35 -5.34 37.53
C ALA A 280 11.74 -4.19 38.48
N ARG A 281 11.19 -4.18 39.70
CA ARG A 281 11.55 -3.22 40.75
C ARG A 281 12.97 -3.51 41.28
N ASN A 282 13.95 -2.78 40.75
CA ASN A 282 15.31 -2.82 41.28
C ASN A 282 15.38 -2.08 42.62
N ARG A 283 15.70 -2.78 43.72
CA ARG A 283 15.99 -2.15 45.03
C ARG A 283 17.48 -1.78 45.07
N PRO A 284 17.86 -0.58 45.55
CA PRO A 284 19.27 -0.29 45.81
C PRO A 284 19.79 -1.19 46.96
N ARG A 285 21.00 -1.70 46.80
CA ARG A 285 21.75 -2.35 47.89
C ARG A 285 22.51 -1.26 48.64
N ASP A 286 22.15 -1.05 49.90
CA ASP A 286 22.84 -0.12 50.79
C ASP A 286 24.24 -0.65 51.18
N PRO A 287 25.30 0.16 51.14
CA PRO A 287 26.62 -0.24 51.63
C PRO A 287 26.80 0.22 53.08
N HIS A 288 26.82 -0.71 54.04
CA HIS A 288 27.66 -0.69 55.28
C HIS A 288 27.14 -1.66 56.36
N SER A 289 27.77 -2.84 56.45
CA SER A 289 28.04 -3.55 57.72
C SER A 289 29.19 -4.51 57.41
N MET A 290 30.42 -4.30 57.89
CA MET A 290 30.87 -4.53 59.28
C MET A 290 30.47 -5.92 59.82
N ALA A 291 31.34 -6.73 60.44
CA ALA A 291 32.81 -6.79 60.48
C ALA A 291 33.19 -8.13 61.17
N GLN A 292 34.43 -8.62 60.96
CA GLN A 292 35.17 -9.57 61.84
C GLN A 292 34.54 -10.94 62.20
N VAL A 293 35.27 -12.03 61.89
CA VAL A 293 35.96 -12.88 62.89
C VAL A 293 37.33 -13.29 62.30
N ARG A 294 38.36 -13.49 63.13
CA ARG A 294 39.75 -13.84 62.76
C ARG A 294 40.11 -15.29 63.11
N ARG A 295 41.26 -15.78 62.57
CA ARG A 295 42.03 -16.99 62.97
C ARG A 295 41.35 -18.34 62.60
N ALA A 296 42.02 -19.44 62.30
CA ALA A 296 43.41 -19.74 61.86
C ALA A 296 43.43 -21.22 61.33
N GLU A 297 44.51 -21.93 60.97
CA GLU A 297 45.97 -21.67 61.01
C GLU A 297 46.69 -22.42 59.84
N SER A 298 47.95 -22.86 60.02
CA SER A 298 48.80 -23.62 59.07
C SER A 298 48.97 -25.10 59.51
N PRO A 299 49.72 -26.01 58.82
CA PRO A 299 50.72 -25.82 57.75
C PRO A 299 50.35 -26.35 56.36
#